data_AF-A0A6N2BY40-F1
#
_entry.id   AF-A0A6N2BY40-F1
#
_cell.length_a   1.000
_cell.length_b   1.000
_cell.length_c   1.000
_cell.angle_alpha   90.00
_cell.angle_beta   90.00
_cell.angle_gamma   90.00
#
_symmetry.space_group_name_H-M   'P 1'
#
loop_
_entity.id
_entity.type
_entity.pdbx_description
1 polymer ?
#
loop_
_entity_poly.entity_id
_entity_poly.type
_entity_poly.pdbx_seq_one_letter_code
_entity_poly.pdbx_strand_id
1 'polypeptide(L)'
;MAVEYEPSEELTGGAWYSEGKLDKEFITVLRETCLKVIGMMKVATVEGIHDFLKKRKVVECCTSQQVGEILNSMVLDDSIIEVKSTGLGEYHSIPIGSVCYRIAVGVTSGPKTIGPMASIPCGACPRISVCTPDGIISPKTCVYFTKWLDIEF
;
A
#
# COMPACT_ATOMS: atom_id res chain seq x y z
N MET A 1 18.87 -16.07 -39.47
CA MET A 1 19.07 -15.92 -38.02
C MET A 1 18.04 -14.93 -37.55
N ALA A 2 16.92 -15.41 -37.02
CA ALA A 2 15.89 -14.55 -36.48
C ALA A 2 16.44 -13.94 -35.19
N VAL A 3 16.56 -12.62 -35.16
CA VAL A 3 16.79 -11.86 -33.94
C VAL A 3 15.56 -12.09 -33.07
N GLU A 4 15.74 -12.75 -31.94
CA GLU A 4 14.69 -12.88 -30.93
C GLU A 4 14.42 -11.46 -30.40
N TYR A 5 13.36 -10.84 -30.91
CA TYR A 5 12.86 -9.58 -30.38
C TYR A 5 12.27 -9.89 -29.01
N GLU A 6 13.03 -9.61 -27.95
CA GLU A 6 12.44 -9.50 -26.62
C GLU A 6 11.44 -8.32 -26.65
N PRO A 7 10.14 -8.58 -26.43
CA PRO A 7 9.16 -7.50 -26.36
C PRO A 7 9.56 -6.55 -25.23
N SER A 8 9.47 -5.24 -25.49
CA SER A 8 9.80 -4.20 -24.51
C SER A 8 9.05 -4.43 -23.20
N GLU A 9 9.70 -4.19 -22.07
CA GLU A 9 9.15 -4.43 -20.72
C GLU A 9 7.81 -3.73 -20.48
N GLU A 10 7.56 -2.59 -21.15
CA GLU A 10 6.29 -1.87 -21.14
C GLU A 10 5.11 -2.67 -21.73
N LEU A 11 5.37 -3.62 -22.64
CA LEU A 11 4.37 -4.47 -23.30
C LEU A 11 4.16 -5.80 -22.55
N THR A 12 5.19 -6.31 -21.87
CA THR A 12 5.12 -7.56 -21.07
C THR A 12 4.75 -7.31 -19.60
N GLY A 13 4.74 -6.06 -19.14
CA GLY A 13 4.48 -5.68 -17.75
C GLY A 13 5.72 -5.79 -16.84
N GLY A 14 6.87 -6.14 -17.41
CA GLY A 14 8.14 -6.28 -16.69
C GLY A 14 8.11 -7.34 -15.59
N ALA A 15 9.01 -7.21 -14.62
CA ALA A 15 9.23 -8.19 -13.55
C ALA A 15 8.11 -8.27 -12.48
N TRP A 16 6.99 -7.56 -12.67
CA TRP A 16 5.78 -7.70 -11.85
C TRP A 16 4.77 -8.69 -12.43
N TYR A 17 4.98 -9.15 -13.66
CA TYR A 17 4.04 -10.01 -14.38
C TYR A 17 4.67 -11.38 -14.64
N SER A 18 3.92 -12.41 -14.27
CA SER A 18 4.22 -13.81 -14.58
C SER A 18 3.18 -14.30 -15.58
N GLU A 19 3.61 -14.71 -16.77
CA GLU A 19 2.72 -15.23 -17.83
C GLU A 19 1.57 -14.28 -18.22
N GLY A 20 1.83 -12.97 -18.26
CA GLY A 20 0.84 -11.95 -18.62
C GLY A 20 -0.18 -11.63 -17.53
N LYS A 21 0.04 -12.13 -16.29
CA LYS A 21 -0.75 -11.76 -15.10
C LYS A 21 0.14 -11.10 -14.06
N LEU A 22 -0.38 -10.05 -13.42
CA LEU A 22 0.29 -9.40 -12.30
C LEU A 22 0.44 -10.38 -11.14
N ASP A 23 1.67 -10.59 -10.70
CA ASP A 23 1.99 -11.48 -9.58
C ASP A 23 1.72 -10.81 -8.24
N LYS A 24 0.45 -10.87 -7.81
CA LYS A 24 -0.01 -10.26 -6.56
C LYS A 24 0.59 -10.93 -5.33
N GLU A 25 0.87 -12.22 -5.39
CA GLU A 25 1.46 -12.97 -4.27
C GLU A 25 2.89 -12.50 -4.03
N PHE A 26 3.68 -12.40 -5.10
CA PHE A 26 5.03 -11.85 -5.05
C PHE A 26 5.05 -10.41 -4.49
N ILE A 27 4.19 -9.52 -4.99
CA ILE A 27 4.09 -8.13 -4.50
C ILE A 27 3.75 -8.09 -3.01
N THR A 28 2.84 -8.95 -2.55
CA THR A 28 2.42 -9.00 -1.15
C THR A 28 3.56 -9.47 -0.24
N VAL A 29 4.27 -10.53 -0.62
CA VAL A 29 5.43 -11.05 0.13
C VAL A 29 6.56 -10.02 0.18
N LEU A 30 6.83 -9.34 -0.93
CA LEU A 30 7.85 -8.29 -0.99
C LEU A 30 7.50 -7.12 -0.09
N ARG A 31 6.24 -6.67 -0.10
CA ARG A 31 5.72 -5.62 0.79
C ARG A 31 5.89 -5.99 2.26
N GLU A 32 5.47 -7.20 2.66
CA GLU A 32 5.63 -7.66 4.05
C GLU A 32 7.10 -7.73 4.48
N THR A 33 7.97 -8.16 3.58
CA THR A 33 9.41 -8.24 3.84
C THR A 33 10.00 -6.85 4.05
N CYS A 34 9.64 -5.89 3.19
CA CYS A 34 10.06 -4.49 3.34
C CYS A 34 9.60 -3.90 4.68
N LEU A 35 8.34 -4.13 5.07
CA LEU A 35 7.83 -3.70 6.38
C LEU A 35 8.63 -4.28 7.55
N LYS A 36 8.93 -5.59 7.50
CA LYS A 36 9.75 -6.25 8.54
C LYS A 36 11.15 -5.64 8.62
N VAL A 37 11.79 -5.36 7.49
CA VAL A 37 13.13 -4.75 7.44
C VAL A 37 13.12 -3.34 8.02
N ILE A 38 12.18 -2.49 7.61
CA ILE A 38 12.06 -1.11 8.14
C ILE A 38 11.74 -1.14 9.65
N GLY A 39 10.93 -2.09 10.10
CA GLY A 39 10.64 -2.27 11.54
C GLY A 39 11.86 -2.69 12.36
N MET A 40 12.72 -3.55 11.82
CA MET A 40 13.96 -3.96 12.48
C MET A 40 15.02 -2.85 12.51
N MET A 41 15.17 -2.11 11.41
CA MET A 41 16.19 -1.06 11.27
C MET A 41 15.74 0.32 11.79
N LYS A 42 14.44 0.48 12.04
CA LYS A 42 13.72 1.74 12.38
C LYS A 42 13.74 2.80 11.27
N VAL A 43 14.84 2.95 10.54
CA VAL A 43 15.02 3.81 9.38
C VAL A 43 15.78 3.02 8.31
N ALA A 44 15.34 3.09 7.05
CA ALA A 44 16.00 2.42 5.94
C ALA A 44 15.97 3.25 4.64
N THR A 45 16.99 3.14 3.80
CA THR A 45 17.01 3.72 2.44
C THR A 45 16.66 2.65 1.39
N VAL A 46 16.42 3.06 0.14
CA VAL A 46 16.15 2.12 -0.97
C VAL A 46 17.31 1.15 -1.14
N GLU A 47 18.54 1.65 -1.09
CA GLU A 47 19.77 0.85 -1.24
C GLU A 47 19.93 -0.11 -0.06
N GLY A 48 19.66 0.37 1.16
CA GLY A 48 19.65 -0.49 2.34
C GLY A 48 18.66 -1.64 2.19
N ILE A 49 17.42 -1.36 1.78
CA ILE A 49 16.40 -2.39 1.60
C ILE A 49 16.80 -3.36 0.49
N HIS A 50 17.35 -2.86 -0.63
CA HIS A 50 17.84 -3.69 -1.73
C HIS A 50 18.95 -4.66 -1.29
N ASP A 51 19.93 -4.18 -0.53
CA ASP A 51 21.02 -5.00 0.01
C ASP A 51 20.51 -6.06 1.00
N PHE A 52 19.53 -5.71 1.82
CA PHE A 52 18.91 -6.67 2.76
C PHE A 52 18.11 -7.75 2.02
N LEU A 53 17.40 -7.39 0.96
CA LEU A 53 16.67 -8.34 0.12
C LEU A 53 17.61 -9.31 -0.61
N LYS A 54 18.72 -8.79 -1.17
CA LYS A 54 19.79 -9.60 -1.77
C LYS A 54 20.41 -10.58 -0.77
N LYS A 55 20.78 -10.09 0.43
CA LYS A 55 21.40 -10.91 1.48
C LYS A 55 20.52 -12.07 1.94
N ARG A 56 19.19 -11.87 2.00
CA ARG A 56 18.26 -12.92 2.40
C ARG A 56 17.85 -13.86 1.26
N LYS A 57 18.33 -13.64 0.02
CA LYS A 57 17.94 -14.40 -1.18
C LYS A 57 16.41 -14.52 -1.34
N VAL A 58 15.66 -13.52 -0.88
CA VAL A 58 14.18 -13.56 -0.93
C VAL A 58 13.70 -13.30 -2.35
N VAL A 59 14.48 -12.56 -3.15
CA VAL A 59 14.18 -12.32 -4.56
C VAL A 59 15.47 -12.19 -5.37
N GLU A 60 15.63 -13.02 -6.40
CA GLU A 60 16.79 -12.99 -7.30
C GLU A 60 16.67 -11.89 -8.38
N CYS A 61 15.46 -11.40 -8.66
CA CYS A 61 15.15 -10.47 -9.76
C CYS A 61 14.88 -9.01 -9.36
N CYS A 62 14.80 -8.66 -8.07
CA CYS A 62 14.43 -7.28 -7.69
C CYS A 62 15.53 -6.27 -8.03
N THR A 63 15.21 -5.31 -8.90
CA THR A 63 16.03 -4.12 -9.18
C THR A 63 15.78 -3.04 -8.11
N SER A 64 16.75 -2.14 -7.88
CA SER A 64 16.58 -1.01 -6.94
C SER A 64 15.36 -0.14 -7.27
N GLN A 65 15.04 0.01 -8.55
CA GLN A 65 13.87 0.73 -9.03
C GLN A 65 12.56 0.06 -8.58
N GLN A 66 12.45 -1.26 -8.67
CA GLN A 66 11.27 -2.01 -8.24
C GLN A 66 11.04 -1.90 -6.73
N VAL A 67 12.12 -1.88 -5.95
CA VAL A 67 12.02 -1.62 -4.51
C VAL A 67 11.47 -0.21 -4.26
N GLY A 68 11.95 0.79 -5.01
CA GLY A 68 11.41 2.16 -4.94
C GLY A 68 9.92 2.25 -5.28
N GLU A 69 9.45 1.53 -6.31
CA GLU A 69 8.02 1.48 -6.68
C GLU A 69 7.15 0.89 -5.57
N ILE A 70 7.59 -0.20 -4.95
CA ILE A 70 6.89 -0.80 -3.81
C ILE A 70 6.87 0.15 -2.62
N LEU A 71 8.00 0.81 -2.32
CA LEU A 71 8.06 1.77 -1.23
C LEU A 71 7.13 2.95 -1.48
N ASN A 72 7.07 3.48 -2.70
CA ASN A 72 6.11 4.53 -3.07
C ASN A 72 4.66 4.07 -2.89
N SER A 73 4.33 2.84 -3.31
CA SER A 73 3.01 2.25 -3.04
C SER A 73 2.72 2.15 -1.54
N MET A 74 3.71 1.76 -0.73
CA MET A 74 3.55 1.66 0.73
C MET A 74 3.43 3.03 1.42
N VAL A 75 4.05 4.07 0.86
CA VAL A 75 3.87 5.47 1.30
C VAL A 75 2.44 5.93 0.99
N LEU A 76 1.92 5.62 -0.19
CA LEU A 76 0.54 5.95 -0.58
C LEU A 76 -0.50 5.23 0.29
N ASP A 77 -0.20 4.02 0.76
CA ASP A 77 -1.04 3.27 1.70
C ASP A 77 -0.96 3.77 3.16
N ASP A 78 -0.16 4.81 3.43
CA ASP A 78 0.21 5.33 4.75
C ASP A 78 0.86 4.29 5.68
N SER A 79 1.43 3.22 5.12
CA SER A 79 2.08 2.16 5.93
C SER A 79 3.48 2.57 6.36
N ILE A 80 4.15 3.36 5.53
CA ILE A 80 5.46 3.96 5.80
C ILE A 80 5.43 5.43 5.40
N ILE A 81 6.43 6.18 5.85
CA ILE A 81 6.56 7.60 5.53
C ILE A 81 7.97 7.89 5.01
N GLU A 82 8.01 8.71 3.97
CA GLU A 82 9.24 9.24 3.40
C GLU A 82 9.73 10.44 4.23
N VAL A 83 11.00 10.41 4.63
CA VAL A 83 11.64 11.44 5.46
C VAL A 83 13.04 11.70 4.93
N LYS A 84 13.48 12.97 4.95
CA LYS A 84 14.88 13.32 4.65
C LYS A 84 15.76 13.10 5.88
N SER A 85 16.91 12.45 5.67
CA SER A 85 17.90 12.21 6.72
C SER A 85 18.37 13.52 7.35
N THR A 86 18.29 13.60 8.68
CA THR A 86 18.87 14.70 9.47
C THR A 86 20.32 14.44 9.87
N GLY A 87 20.86 13.23 9.61
CA GLY A 87 22.22 12.81 9.97
C GLY A 87 22.49 12.66 11.48
N LEU A 88 21.47 12.79 12.32
CA LEU A 88 21.57 12.63 13.77
C LEU A 88 20.76 11.42 14.26
N GLY A 89 21.21 10.78 15.34
CA GLY A 89 20.51 9.67 15.99
C GLY A 89 20.32 8.46 15.08
N GLU A 90 19.08 8.05 14.85
CA GLU A 90 18.73 6.90 13.99
C GLU A 90 19.08 7.12 12.51
N TYR A 91 19.40 8.36 12.12
CA TYR A 91 19.83 8.74 10.78
C TYR A 91 21.36 8.83 10.62
N HIS A 92 22.14 8.51 11.66
CA HIS A 92 23.60 8.72 11.67
C HIS A 92 24.35 7.99 10.55
N SER A 93 23.86 6.82 10.13
CA SER A 93 24.48 6.01 9.07
C SER A 93 24.12 6.49 7.65
N ILE A 94 23.29 7.54 7.52
CA ILE A 94 22.73 7.98 6.24
C ILE A 94 23.11 9.43 5.98
N PRO A 95 23.66 9.75 4.78
CA PRO A 95 24.05 11.11 4.45
C PRO A 95 22.89 12.11 4.61
N ILE A 96 23.21 13.30 5.10
CA ILE A 96 22.23 14.37 5.35
C ILE A 96 21.54 14.73 4.04
N GLY A 97 20.21 14.81 4.07
CA GLY A 97 19.39 15.15 2.91
C GLY A 97 18.99 13.97 2.03
N SER A 98 19.55 12.77 2.25
CA SER A 98 19.11 11.56 1.54
C SER A 98 17.70 11.14 1.95
N VAL A 99 16.98 10.52 1.02
CA VAL A 99 15.62 10.02 1.23
C VAL A 99 15.66 8.71 2.00
N CYS A 100 14.90 8.65 3.09
CA CYS A 100 14.79 7.49 3.97
C CYS A 100 13.32 7.18 4.24
N TYR A 101 13.06 5.94 4.60
CA TYR A 101 11.73 5.46 4.97
C TYR A 101 11.75 5.01 6.42
N ARG A 102 10.69 5.33 7.16
CA ARG A 102 10.43 4.80 8.48
C ARG A 102 8.98 4.36 8.60
N ILE A 103 8.71 3.48 9.56
CA ILE A 103 7.32 3.15 9.90
C ILE A 103 6.63 4.41 10.44
N ALA A 104 5.41 4.66 9.97
CA ALA A 104 4.59 5.75 10.47
C ALA A 104 4.28 5.50 11.97
N VAL A 105 4.92 6.28 12.84
CA VAL A 105 4.65 6.26 14.29
C VAL A 105 3.28 6.92 14.49
N GLY A 106 2.26 6.08 14.66
CA GLY A 106 0.85 6.44 14.48
C GLY A 106 0.05 5.26 13.95
N VAL A 107 0.72 4.28 13.33
CA VAL A 107 0.25 2.91 13.21
C VAL A 107 0.36 2.26 14.59
N THR A 108 -0.50 2.70 15.52
CA THR A 108 -0.98 1.71 16.48
C THR A 108 -1.54 0.57 15.65
N SER A 109 -1.22 -0.64 16.05
CA SER A 109 -1.79 -1.89 15.53
C SER A 109 -3.28 -1.99 15.91
N GLY A 110 -4.03 -0.91 15.70
CA GLY A 110 -5.46 -0.80 15.80
C GLY A 110 -5.99 -0.44 14.42
N PRO A 111 -7.18 -0.92 14.03
CA PRO A 111 -7.77 -0.55 12.75
C PRO A 111 -7.79 0.98 12.65
N LYS A 112 -7.30 1.53 11.52
CA LYS A 112 -7.48 2.95 11.16
C LYS A 112 -8.92 3.28 11.57
N THR A 113 -9.14 4.14 12.57
CA THR A 113 -10.48 4.34 13.13
C THR A 113 -11.39 4.69 11.97
N ILE A 114 -12.24 3.74 11.59
CA ILE A 114 -13.12 3.86 10.44
C ILE A 114 -13.92 5.12 10.71
N GLY A 115 -13.78 6.12 9.86
CA GLY A 115 -14.46 7.40 10.06
C GLY A 115 -15.96 7.12 10.27
N PRO A 116 -16.67 7.85 11.15
CA PRO A 116 -18.05 7.52 11.51
C PRO A 116 -18.99 7.33 10.30
N MET A 117 -18.72 8.02 9.19
CA MET A 117 -19.47 7.88 7.94
C MET A 117 -19.21 6.54 7.23
N ALA A 118 -18.00 5.98 7.30
CA ALA A 118 -17.71 4.66 6.75
C ALA A 118 -18.26 3.52 7.61
N SER A 119 -18.72 3.81 8.83
CA SER A 119 -19.38 2.83 9.72
C SER A 119 -20.90 2.71 9.49
N ILE A 120 -21.50 3.57 8.67
CA ILE A 120 -22.95 3.63 8.45
C ILE A 120 -23.23 3.56 6.94
N PRO A 121 -24.27 2.85 6.48
CA PRO A 121 -24.57 2.70 5.04
C PRO A 121 -24.74 4.03 4.28
N CYS A 122 -25.06 5.13 4.97
CA CYS A 122 -25.20 6.46 4.36
C CYS A 122 -23.88 7.00 3.78
N GLY A 123 -22.72 6.71 4.38
CA GLY A 123 -21.45 7.28 3.92
C GLY A 123 -20.98 6.75 2.57
N ALA A 124 -21.48 5.59 2.15
CA ALA A 124 -21.20 4.99 0.84
C ALA A 124 -22.45 4.98 -0.08
N CYS A 125 -23.56 5.62 0.34
CA CYS A 125 -24.82 5.55 -0.40
C CYS A 125 -24.73 6.39 -1.70
N PRO A 126 -24.89 5.79 -2.90
CA PRO A 126 -24.76 6.49 -4.18
C PRO A 126 -25.90 7.46 -4.47
N ARG A 127 -26.99 7.40 -3.67
CA ARG A 127 -28.20 8.23 -3.83
C ARG A 127 -28.47 9.09 -2.60
N ILE A 128 -27.47 9.32 -1.75
CA ILE A 128 -27.63 10.12 -0.53
C ILE A 128 -28.14 11.55 -0.81
N SER A 129 -27.75 12.12 -1.95
CA SER A 129 -28.14 13.48 -2.38
C SER A 129 -29.63 13.64 -2.67
N VAL A 130 -30.36 12.55 -2.94
CA VAL A 130 -31.80 12.55 -3.22
C VAL A 130 -32.61 11.87 -2.12
N CYS A 131 -31.94 11.45 -1.04
CA CYS A 131 -32.58 10.79 0.09
C CYS A 131 -33.29 11.83 0.97
N THR A 132 -34.61 11.77 1.03
CA THR A 132 -35.43 12.70 1.82
C THR A 132 -36.54 11.95 2.56
N PRO A 133 -36.97 12.40 3.76
CA PRO A 133 -37.97 11.68 4.55
C PRO A 133 -39.28 11.36 3.81
N ASP A 134 -39.70 12.25 2.91
CA ASP A 134 -40.95 12.17 2.14
C ASP A 134 -40.72 11.91 0.63
N GLY A 135 -39.48 11.58 0.25
CA GLY A 135 -39.12 11.30 -1.14
C GLY A 135 -39.30 9.83 -1.52
N ILE A 136 -39.17 9.53 -2.82
CA ILE A 136 -39.17 8.16 -3.36
C ILE A 136 -38.05 7.32 -2.72
N ILE A 137 -36.91 7.96 -2.44
CA ILE A 137 -35.81 7.39 -1.67
C ILE A 137 -35.88 8.01 -0.28
N SER A 138 -36.36 7.21 0.69
CA SER A 138 -36.54 7.65 2.08
C SER A 138 -35.69 6.82 3.03
N PRO A 139 -35.12 7.42 4.09
CA PRO A 139 -34.46 6.67 5.16
C PRO A 139 -35.39 5.64 5.83
N LYS A 140 -36.71 5.93 5.87
CA LYS A 140 -37.72 5.08 6.52
C LYS A 140 -37.92 3.73 5.81
N THR A 141 -37.74 3.71 4.49
CA THR A 141 -37.93 2.52 3.63
C THR A 141 -36.61 2.06 3.01
N CYS A 142 -35.48 2.46 3.60
CA CYS A 142 -34.16 2.26 3.03
C CYS A 142 -33.66 0.81 3.20
N VAL A 143 -33.54 0.08 2.10
CA VAL A 143 -33.04 -1.31 2.07
C VAL A 143 -31.64 -1.44 2.68
N TYR A 144 -30.77 -0.43 2.53
CA TYR A 144 -29.42 -0.46 3.11
C TYR A 144 -29.47 -0.39 4.64
N PHE A 145 -30.39 0.40 5.21
CA PHE A 145 -30.57 0.46 6.66
C PHE A 145 -31.20 -0.81 7.20
N THR A 146 -32.22 -1.35 6.52
CA THR A 146 -32.86 -2.61 6.92
C THR A 146 -31.85 -3.76 6.97
N LYS A 147 -31.03 -3.92 5.93
CA LYS A 147 -29.96 -4.94 5.89
C LYS A 147 -28.87 -4.70 6.93
N TRP A 148 -28.52 -3.45 7.19
CA TRP A 148 -27.45 -3.11 8.13
C TRP A 148 -27.88 -3.29 9.60
N LEU A 149 -29.14 -3.01 9.92
CA LEU A 149 -29.71 -3.19 11.26
C LEU A 149 -30.29 -4.60 11.48
N ASP A 150 -30.21 -5.48 10.48
CA ASP A 150 -30.79 -6.84 10.48
C ASP A 150 -32.26 -6.88 10.93
N ILE A 151 -33.03 -5.87 10.49
CA ILE A 151 -34.45 -5.78 10.83
C ILE A 151 -35.21 -6.59 9.77
N GLU A 152 -35.33 -7.89 9.98
CA GLU A 152 -36.25 -8.72 9.22
C GLU A 152 -37.70 -8.42 9.66
N PHE A 153 -38.57 -8.09 8.70
CA PHE A 153 -40.03 -8.02 8.89
C PHE A 153 -40.68 -9.13 8.05
#